data_AF-A0A9P6RVC2-F1
#
_entry.id   AF-A0A9P6RVC2-F1
#
_cell.length_a   1.000
_cell.length_b   1.000
_cell.length_c   1.000
_cell.angle_alpha   90.00
_cell.angle_beta   90.00
_cell.angle_gamma   90.00
#
_symmetry.space_group_name_H-M   'P 1'
#
loop_
_entity.id
_entity.type
_entity.pdbx_description
1 polymer ?
#
loop_
_entity_poly.entity_id
_entity_poly.type
_entity_poly.pdbx_seq_one_letter_code
_entity_poly.pdbx_strand_id
1 'polypeptide(L)'
;MSTKVFENIFKNIPLTVFKGHPKENVLDWLSELDEYFGAVNATSNQKVTAARLLMRENARRWLKLCPATPENTDPWVHFKACVLARFQSANHKFFARSRLYQ
;
A
#
# COMPACT_ATOMS: atom_id res chain seq x y z
N MET A 1 16.89 3.07 16.53
CA MET A 1 17.06 3.77 15.24
C MET A 1 16.11 4.97 15.20
N SER A 2 16.62 6.19 15.05
CA SER A 2 15.78 7.40 14.94
C SER A 2 14.99 7.40 13.63
N THR A 3 13.71 7.78 13.70
CA THR A 3 12.76 7.96 12.58
C THR A 3 13.34 8.75 11.40
N LYS A 4 14.22 9.72 11.66
CA LYS A 4 14.89 10.53 10.63
C LYS A 4 15.81 9.75 9.68
N VAL A 5 16.47 8.70 10.18
CA VAL A 5 17.32 7.84 9.33
C VAL A 5 16.45 6.98 8.43
N PHE A 6 15.32 6.51 8.95
CA PHE A 6 14.32 5.80 8.17
C PHE A 6 13.82 6.67 7.02
N GLU A 7 13.34 7.89 7.28
CA GLU A 7 12.85 8.82 6.23
C GLU A 7 13.89 9.15 5.13
N ASN A 8 15.18 9.14 5.44
CA ASN A 8 16.23 9.51 4.48
C ASN A 8 16.56 8.37 3.49
N ILE A 9 16.41 7.10 3.90
CA ILE A 9 16.63 5.94 3.00
C ILE A 9 15.52 5.90 1.92
N PHE A 10 14.28 6.29 2.27
CA PHE A 10 13.16 6.34 1.32
C PHE A 10 13.24 7.49 0.31
N LYS A 11 14.10 8.50 0.51
CA LYS A 11 14.21 9.65 -0.41
C LYS A 11 15.02 9.37 -1.67
N ASN A 12 15.96 8.43 -1.62
CA ASN A 12 16.91 8.18 -2.71
C ASN A 12 16.54 6.97 -3.59
N ILE A 13 15.45 6.28 -3.28
CA ILE A 13 14.97 5.14 -4.05
C ILE A 13 13.64 5.57 -4.65
N PRO A 14 13.42 5.40 -5.97
CA PRO A 14 12.17 5.75 -6.63
C PRO A 14 11.08 4.75 -6.22
N LEU A 15 10.70 4.76 -4.94
CA LEU A 15 9.56 4.02 -4.45
C LEU A 15 8.32 4.62 -5.08
N THR A 16 7.60 3.79 -5.81
CA THR A 16 6.40 4.16 -6.52
C THR A 16 5.36 4.67 -5.52
N VAL A 17 4.87 5.87 -5.78
CA VAL A 17 3.80 6.49 -4.99
C VAL A 17 2.48 5.90 -5.46
N PHE A 18 1.66 5.41 -4.52
CA PHE A 18 0.34 4.88 -4.85
C PHE A 18 -0.74 5.93 -4.62
N LYS A 19 -1.44 6.34 -5.68
CA LYS A 19 -2.48 7.37 -5.62
C LYS A 19 -3.88 6.79 -5.40
N GLY A 20 -4.06 5.50 -5.67
CA GLY A 20 -5.35 4.80 -5.59
C GLY A 20 -6.22 5.05 -6.82
N HIS A 21 -5.61 5.23 -7.99
CA HIS A 21 -6.31 5.32 -9.27
C HIS A 21 -6.63 3.93 -9.82
N PRO A 22 -7.74 3.76 -10.55
CA PRO A 22 -8.16 2.46 -11.08
C PRO A 22 -7.22 1.87 -12.16
N LYS A 23 -6.29 2.68 -12.67
CA LYS A 23 -5.24 2.25 -13.61
C LYS A 23 -3.99 1.75 -12.89
N GLU A 24 -3.85 2.02 -11.60
CA GLU A 24 -2.70 1.56 -10.81
C GLU A 24 -2.96 0.14 -10.32
N ASN A 25 -2.00 -0.76 -10.55
CA ASN A 25 -2.08 -2.11 -10.02
C ASN A 25 -1.53 -2.14 -8.59
N VAL A 26 -2.45 -2.28 -7.64
CA VAL A 26 -2.10 -2.36 -6.22
C VAL A 26 -1.26 -3.58 -5.87
N LEU A 27 -1.36 -4.68 -6.64
CA LEU A 27 -0.56 -5.88 -6.43
C LEU A 27 0.91 -5.65 -6.81
N ASP A 28 1.14 -5.01 -7.96
CA ASP A 28 2.50 -4.70 -8.42
C ASP A 28 3.17 -3.74 -7.43
N TRP A 29 2.44 -2.71 -6.99
CA TRP A 29 2.92 -1.78 -5.96
C TRP A 29 3.27 -2.48 -4.64
N LEU A 30 2.42 -3.37 -4.14
CA LEU A 30 2.70 -4.13 -2.92
C LEU A 30 3.89 -5.08 -3.07
N SER A 31 4.09 -5.65 -4.26
CA SER A 31 5.21 -6.54 -4.55
C SER A 31 6.54 -5.78 -4.56
N GLU A 32 6.59 -4.61 -5.20
CA GLU A 32 7.76 -3.71 -5.16
C GLU A 32 8.11 -3.30 -3.71
N LEU A 33 7.09 -3.03 -2.89
CA LEU A 33 7.29 -2.74 -1.47
C LEU A 33 7.82 -3.93 -0.68
N ASP A 34 7.29 -5.13 -0.90
CA ASP A 34 7.73 -6.34 -0.19
C ASP A 34 9.20 -6.68 -0.53
N GLU A 35 9.62 -6.57 -1.79
CA GLU A 35 11.01 -6.74 -2.20
C GLU A 35 11.93 -5.72 -1.51
N TYR A 36 11.53 -4.46 -1.54
CA TYR A 36 12.29 -3.39 -0.91
C TYR A 36 12.40 -3.60 0.61
N PHE A 37 11.29 -3.86 1.29
CA PHE A 37 11.28 -4.10 2.73
C PHE A 37 12.03 -5.38 3.13
N GLY A 38 12.10 -6.36 2.24
CA GLY A 38 12.97 -7.53 2.38
C GLY A 38 14.45 -7.13 2.37
N ALA A 39 14.87 -6.29 1.42
CA ALA A 39 16.25 -5.82 1.31
C ALA A 39 16.72 -5.01 2.53
N VAL A 40 15.84 -4.19 3.12
CA VAL A 40 16.18 -3.37 4.31
C VAL A 40 15.84 -4.04 5.66
N ASN A 41 15.37 -5.29 5.67
CA ASN A 41 14.94 -6.01 6.87
C ASN A 41 13.99 -5.16 7.77
N ALA A 42 13.02 -4.48 7.15
CA ALA A 42 12.10 -3.62 7.89
C ALA A 42 11.11 -4.44 8.73
N THR A 43 10.84 -3.98 9.96
CA THR A 43 9.81 -4.57 10.84
C THR A 43 8.40 -4.27 10.31
N SER A 44 7.41 -5.11 10.63
CA SER A 44 6.03 -4.94 10.14
C SER A 44 5.43 -3.55 10.41
N ASN A 45 5.69 -2.97 11.59
CA ASN A 45 5.26 -1.61 11.92
C ASN A 45 5.94 -0.52 11.06
N GLN A 46 7.22 -0.72 10.72
CA GLN A 46 7.94 0.16 9.81
C GLN A 46 7.42 0.06 8.39
N LYS A 47 7.11 -1.16 7.91
CA LYS A 47 6.51 -1.38 6.59
C LYS A 47 5.18 -0.65 6.44
N VAL A 48 4.30 -0.76 7.43
CA VAL A 48 3.01 -0.04 7.45
C VAL A 48 3.22 1.47 7.43
N THR A 49 4.13 2.00 8.25
CA THR A 49 4.42 3.43 8.32
C THR A 49 4.94 3.95 6.97
N ALA A 50 5.90 3.24 6.38
CA ALA A 50 6.46 3.57 5.08
C ALA A 50 5.40 3.53 3.97
N ALA A 51 4.60 2.47 3.90
CA ALA A 51 3.54 2.34 2.90
C ALA A 51 2.49 3.46 3.03
N ARG A 52 2.12 3.84 4.27
CA ARG A 52 1.24 4.99 4.53
C ARG A 52 1.82 6.31 4.03
N LEU A 53 3.14 6.49 4.15
CA LEU A 53 3.84 7.68 3.64
C LEU A 53 3.94 7.70 2.11
N LEU A 54 3.93 6.54 1.45
CA LEU A 54 3.96 6.42 -0.01
C LEU A 54 2.57 6.52 -0.64
N MET A 55 1.50 6.47 0.15
CA MET A 55 0.15 6.73 -0.32
C MET A 55 -0.14 8.22 -0.50
N ARG A 56 -0.79 8.57 -1.61
CA ARG A 56 -1.24 9.93 -1.96
C ARG A 56 -2.70 9.94 -2.40
N GLU A 57 -3.24 11.14 -2.58
CA GLU A 57 -4.58 11.37 -3.16
C GLU A 57 -5.69 10.47 -2.54
N ASN A 58 -6.34 9.64 -3.36
CA ASN A 58 -7.46 8.79 -2.95
C ASN A 58 -7.02 7.72 -1.95
N ALA A 59 -5.83 7.14 -2.13
CA ALA A 59 -5.25 6.20 -1.17
C ALA A 59 -5.05 6.85 0.20
N ARG A 60 -4.52 8.08 0.23
CA ARG A 60 -4.34 8.83 1.49
C ARG A 60 -5.66 9.21 2.17
N ARG A 61 -6.70 9.51 1.41
CA ARG A 61 -8.05 9.75 1.97
C ARG A 61 -8.61 8.47 2.60
N TRP A 62 -8.43 7.33 1.96
CA TRP A 62 -8.89 6.05 2.48
C TRP A 62 -8.14 5.61 3.74
N LEU A 63 -6.86 5.97 3.91
CA LEU A 63 -6.11 5.64 5.13
C LEU A 63 -6.79 6.08 6.42
N LYS A 64 -7.57 7.16 6.40
CA LYS A 64 -8.36 7.63 7.56
C LYS A 64 -9.51 6.70 7.93
N LEU A 65 -9.94 5.86 6.99
CA LEU A 65 -11.04 4.91 7.10
C LEU A 65 -10.53 3.46 7.21
N CYS A 66 -9.21 3.26 7.19
CA CYS A 66 -8.61 1.94 7.33
C CYS A 66 -8.86 1.43 8.76
N PRO A 67 -9.42 0.22 8.93
CA PRO A 67 -9.62 -0.36 10.25
C PRO A 67 -8.29 -0.53 10.99
N ALA A 68 -8.36 -0.49 12.32
CA ALA A 68 -7.20 -0.74 13.17
C ALA A 68 -6.78 -2.21 13.07
N THR A 69 -5.48 -2.45 13.17
CA THR A 69 -4.92 -3.81 13.19
C THR A 69 -5.44 -4.57 14.41
N PRO A 70 -5.96 -5.80 14.25
CA PRO A 70 -6.31 -6.67 15.37
C PRO A 70 -5.07 -7.02 16.20
N GLU A 71 -5.22 -7.20 17.52
CA GLU A 71 -4.10 -7.47 18.45
C GLU A 71 -3.30 -8.74 18.12
N ASN A 72 -3.92 -9.73 17.47
CA ASN A 72 -3.31 -11.02 17.11
C ASN A 72 -2.89 -11.13 15.64
N THR A 73 -2.83 -10.02 14.90
CA THR A 73 -2.50 -10.05 13.48
C THR A 73 -1.27 -9.21 13.18
N ASP A 74 -0.41 -9.72 12.30
CA ASP A 74 0.73 -8.95 11.82
C ASP A 74 0.25 -7.63 11.16
N PRO A 75 0.75 -6.46 11.59
CA PRO A 75 0.32 -5.16 11.08
C PRO A 75 0.48 -5.00 9.57
N TRP A 76 1.53 -5.59 8.99
CA TRP A 76 1.79 -5.52 7.56
C TRP A 76 0.85 -6.43 6.77
N VAL A 77 0.60 -7.65 7.25
CA VAL A 77 -0.37 -8.58 6.65
C VAL A 77 -1.78 -7.98 6.67
N HIS A 78 -2.21 -7.43 7.80
CA HIS A 78 -3.52 -6.80 7.91
C HIS A 78 -3.65 -5.60 6.95
N PHE A 79 -2.63 -4.75 6.90
CA PHE A 79 -2.61 -3.60 6.00
C PHE A 79 -2.73 -4.02 4.53
N LYS A 80 -1.97 -5.04 4.09
CA LYS A 80 -2.06 -5.59 2.73
C LYS A 80 -3.47 -6.06 2.41
N ALA A 81 -4.11 -6.81 3.32
CA ALA A 81 -5.47 -7.29 3.14
C ALA A 81 -6.48 -6.13 2.97
N CYS A 82 -6.39 -5.08 3.79
CA CYS A 82 -7.27 -3.92 3.70
C CYS A 82 -7.07 -3.14 2.39
N VAL A 83 -5.82 -2.95 1.98
CA VAL A 83 -5.45 -2.24 0.74
C VAL A 83 -5.94 -3.01 -0.49
N LEU A 84 -5.73 -4.32 -0.53
CA LEU A 84 -6.23 -5.18 -1.60
C LEU A 84 -7.76 -5.15 -1.66
N ALA A 85 -8.45 -5.36 -0.54
CA ALA A 85 -9.92 -5.33 -0.50
C ALA A 85 -10.49 -4.01 -1.06
N ARG A 86 -9.83 -2.88 -0.79
CA ARG A 86 -10.27 -1.56 -1.25
C ARG A 86 -9.96 -1.28 -2.72
N PHE A 87 -8.72 -1.50 -3.14
CA PHE A 87 -8.22 -1.02 -4.44
C PHE A 87 -8.18 -2.10 -5.52
N GLN A 88 -8.05 -3.38 -5.15
CA GLN A 88 -8.16 -4.49 -6.11
C GLN A 88 -9.61 -4.63 -6.62
N SER A 89 -10.60 -4.47 -5.73
CA SER A 89 -12.02 -4.53 -6.10
C SER A 89 -12.47 -3.35 -6.98
N ALA A 90 -11.85 -2.18 -6.83
CA ALA A 90 -12.11 -1.01 -7.68
C ALA A 90 -11.64 -1.25 -9.12
N ASN A 91 -10.49 -1.90 -9.30
CA ASN A 91 -9.98 -2.28 -10.62
C ASN A 91 -10.90 -3.34 -11.25
N HIS A 92 -11.29 -4.36 -10.49
CA HIS A 92 -12.13 -5.46 -10.99
C HIS A 92 -13.55 -5.00 -11.40
N LYS A 93 -14.15 -4.04 -10.67
CA LYS A 93 -15.47 -3.49 -11.01
C LYS A 93 -15.47 -2.65 -12.28
N PHE A 94 -14.37 -1.98 -12.62
CA PHE A 94 -14.25 -1.28 -13.90
C PHE A 94 -14.12 -2.26 -15.07
N PHE A 95 -13.31 -3.32 -14.93
CA PHE A 95 -13.20 -4.35 -15.97
C PHE A 95 -14.51 -5.13 -16.20
N ALA A 96 -15.29 -5.39 -15.14
CA ALA A 96 -16.60 -6.04 -15.29
C ALA A 96 -17.63 -5.16 -16.02
N ARG A 97 -17.55 -3.83 -15.87
CA ARG A 97 -18.49 -2.90 -16.51
C ARG A 97 -18.17 -2.62 -17.98
N SER A 98 -16.91 -2.81 -18.39
CA SER A 98 -16.47 -2.65 -19.79
C SER A 98 -16.89 -3.81 -20.70
N ARG A 99 -17.25 -4.99 -20.15
CA ARG A 99 -17.70 -6.16 -20.94
C ARG A 99 -19.21 -6.25 -21.15
N LEU A 100 -20.01 -5.38 -20.53
CA LEU A 100 -21.48 -5.38 -20.66
C LEU A 100 -22.00 -4.45 -21.77
N TYR A 101 -21.10 -3.82 -22.53
CA TYR A 101 -21.42 -2.94 -23.66
C TYR A 101 -20.63 -3.31 -24.94
N GLN A 102 -20.25 -4.57 -25.09
CA GLN A 102 -19.80 -5.13 -26.38
C GLN A 102 -20.82 -6.12 -26.91
#